data_AF-A0A2A5EIP7-F1
#
_entry.id   AF-A0A2A5EIP7-F1
#
_cell.length_a   1.000
_cell.length_b   1.000
_cell.length_c   1.000
_cell.angle_alpha   90.00
_cell.angle_beta   90.00
_cell.angle_gamma   90.00
#
_symmetry.space_group_name_H-M   'P 1'
#
loop_
_entity.id
_entity.type
_entity.pdbx_description
1 polymer ?
#
loop_
_entity_poly.entity_id
_entity_poly.type
_entity_poly.pdbx_seq_one_letter_code
_entity_poly.pdbx_strand_id
1 'polypeptide(L)'
;MKLFNILLIIHVGLGTLSLLIGTYILTAKKGDKIHKKLGSIFSYSMLVAAFLALILSSIHQNTFLFIVGIFSIYLIGTGTRYISLKLQGNSAAKPKLLDWFLTISMLIAGILFTYKGLLSVYNSNNFGIVLITFGLIGLSGVWQDIRYYKGLEKSKMHWLRIHIGRMTGGYIAAFS
;
A
#
# COMPACT_ATOMS: atom_id res chain seq x y z
N MET A 1 12.14 14.27 -25.41
CA MET A 1 10.90 13.77 -24.78
C MET A 1 10.60 14.64 -23.57
N LYS A 2 9.32 14.99 -23.30
CA LYS A 2 8.97 15.73 -22.06
C LYS A 2 9.24 14.84 -20.84
N LEU A 3 9.74 15.41 -19.74
CA LEU A 3 10.06 14.69 -18.49
C LEU A 3 8.88 13.81 -18.02
N PHE A 4 7.66 14.33 -18.12
CA PHE A 4 6.43 13.60 -17.82
C PHE A 4 6.32 12.27 -18.57
N ASN A 5 6.61 12.24 -19.87
CA ASN A 5 6.50 11.03 -20.69
C ASN A 5 7.53 9.97 -20.24
N ILE A 6 8.72 10.40 -19.82
CA ILE A 6 9.75 9.49 -19.31
C ILE A 6 9.27 8.85 -18.01
N LEU A 7 8.77 9.66 -17.06
CA LEU A 7 8.22 9.16 -15.80
C LEU A 7 7.01 8.24 -16.02
N LEU A 8 6.15 8.56 -16.98
CA LEU A 8 4.98 7.76 -17.33
C LEU A 8 5.38 6.40 -17.90
N ILE A 9 6.36 6.35 -18.83
CA ILE A 9 6.86 5.09 -19.40
C ILE A 9 7.47 4.22 -18.29
N ILE A 10 8.26 4.80 -17.38
CA ILE A 10 8.85 4.05 -16.27
C ILE A 10 7.77 3.55 -15.32
N HIS A 11 6.78 4.39 -14.97
CA HIS A 11 5.65 4.01 -14.12
C HIS A 11 4.89 2.81 -14.71
N VAL A 12 4.51 2.89 -15.99
CA VAL A 12 3.78 1.81 -16.69
C VAL A 12 4.64 0.56 -16.81
N GLY A 13 5.92 0.69 -17.13
CA GLY A 13 6.85 -0.44 -17.23
C GLY A 13 7.01 -1.18 -15.90
N LEU A 14 7.21 -0.46 -14.80
CA LEU A 14 7.32 -1.03 -13.46
C LEU A 14 5.99 -1.60 -12.94
N GLY A 15 4.87 -0.92 -13.21
CA GLY A 15 3.53 -1.41 -12.89
C GLY A 15 3.24 -2.73 -13.59
N THR A 16 3.51 -2.80 -14.90
CA THR A 16 3.32 -4.02 -15.71
C THR A 16 4.21 -5.16 -15.21
N LEU A 17 5.50 -4.88 -14.95
CA LEU A 17 6.41 -5.87 -14.38
C LEU A 17 5.90 -6.41 -13.03
N SER A 18 5.41 -5.52 -12.17
CA SER A 18 4.85 -5.87 -10.87
C SER A 18 3.60 -6.74 -11.03
N LEU A 19 2.71 -6.43 -11.98
CA LEU A 19 1.52 -7.23 -12.25
C LEU A 19 1.88 -8.65 -12.72
N LEU A 20 2.80 -8.78 -13.68
CA LEU A 20 3.23 -10.09 -14.18
C LEU A 20 3.85 -10.95 -13.07
N ILE A 21 4.76 -10.36 -12.29
CA ILE A 21 5.40 -11.05 -11.16
C ILE A 21 4.38 -11.37 -10.07
N GLY A 22 3.48 -10.44 -9.74
CA GLY A 22 2.43 -10.60 -8.74
C GLY A 22 1.51 -11.77 -9.07
N THR A 23 1.05 -11.86 -10.32
CA THR A 23 0.21 -12.97 -10.82
C THR A 23 0.91 -14.32 -10.61
N TYR A 24 2.20 -14.40 -10.97
CA TYR A 24 2.97 -15.63 -10.78
C TYR A 24 3.13 -15.99 -9.29
N ILE A 25 3.43 -15.02 -8.42
CA ILE A 25 3.63 -15.25 -6.98
C ILE A 25 2.34 -15.73 -6.29
N LEU A 26 1.18 -15.21 -6.71
CA LEU A 26 -0.12 -15.59 -6.14
C LEU A 26 -0.42 -17.08 -6.37
N THR A 27 -0.01 -17.63 -7.50
CA THR A 27 -0.22 -19.05 -7.85
C THR A 27 0.94 -19.94 -7.38
N ALA A 28 2.16 -19.42 -7.28
CA ALA A 28 3.34 -20.16 -6.84
C ALA A 28 3.28 -20.61 -5.36
N LYS A 29 4.20 -21.52 -4.99
CA LYS A 29 4.41 -21.96 -3.60
C LYS A 29 4.84 -20.77 -2.74
N LYS A 30 4.24 -20.60 -1.56
CA LYS A 30 4.48 -19.46 -0.68
C LYS A 30 5.67 -19.74 0.25
N GLY A 31 6.54 -18.75 0.43
CA GLY A 31 7.64 -18.78 1.41
C GLY A 31 8.93 -19.50 0.99
N ASP A 32 9.01 -20.06 -0.22
CA ASP A 32 10.24 -20.63 -0.76
C ASP A 32 11.22 -19.55 -1.26
N LYS A 33 12.39 -19.96 -1.77
CA LYS A 33 13.41 -19.01 -2.26
C LYS A 33 12.91 -18.17 -3.44
N ILE A 34 12.09 -18.77 -4.31
CA ILE A 34 11.55 -18.10 -5.51
C ILE A 34 10.53 -17.04 -5.08
N HIS A 35 9.57 -17.39 -4.21
CA HIS A 35 8.59 -16.47 -3.65
C HIS A 35 9.24 -15.28 -2.97
N LYS A 36 10.30 -15.49 -2.17
CA LYS A 36 11.02 -14.39 -1.51
C LYS A 36 11.72 -13.48 -2.51
N LYS A 37 12.39 -14.05 -3.52
CA LYS A 37 13.10 -13.28 -4.55
C LYS A 37 12.13 -12.47 -5.40
N LEU A 38 11.12 -13.13 -5.96
CA LEU A 38 10.13 -12.47 -6.79
C LEU A 38 9.26 -11.50 -5.99
N GLY A 39 8.89 -11.84 -4.76
CA GLY A 39 8.13 -10.96 -3.86
C GLY A 39 8.89 -9.67 -3.54
N SER A 40 10.21 -9.75 -3.41
CA SER A 40 11.07 -8.57 -3.30
C SER A 40 11.01 -7.71 -4.56
N ILE A 41 11.18 -8.30 -5.76
CA ILE A 41 11.11 -7.58 -7.03
C ILE A 41 9.74 -6.92 -7.21
N PHE A 42 8.66 -7.67 -6.98
CA PHE A 42 7.29 -7.14 -6.96
C PHE A 42 7.15 -5.92 -6.06
N SER A 43 7.60 -6.03 -4.81
CA SER A 43 7.45 -4.97 -3.83
C SER A 43 8.22 -3.71 -4.23
N TYR A 44 9.47 -3.85 -4.68
CA TYR A 44 10.28 -2.71 -5.12
C TYR A 44 9.73 -2.05 -6.38
N SER A 45 9.37 -2.85 -7.40
CA SER A 45 8.79 -2.33 -8.63
C SER A 45 7.47 -1.60 -8.36
N MET A 46 6.61 -2.16 -7.50
CA MET A 46 5.33 -1.55 -7.15
C MET A 46 5.49 -0.27 -6.34
N LEU A 47 6.42 -0.23 -5.38
CA LEU A 47 6.69 0.97 -4.59
C LEU A 47 7.22 2.11 -5.45
N VAL A 48 8.14 1.82 -6.38
CA VAL A 48 8.66 2.83 -7.30
C VAL A 48 7.57 3.28 -8.26
N ALA A 49 6.76 2.37 -8.80
CA ALA A 49 5.62 2.73 -9.64
C ALA A 49 4.62 3.63 -8.90
N ALA A 50 4.26 3.29 -7.66
CA ALA A 50 3.35 4.07 -6.84
C ALA A 50 3.92 5.45 -6.47
N PHE A 51 5.24 5.55 -6.23
CA PHE A 51 5.91 6.84 -6.03
C PHE A 51 5.88 7.70 -7.29
N LEU A 52 6.14 7.12 -8.46
CA LEU A 52 6.01 7.82 -9.73
C LEU A 52 4.57 8.27 -9.99
N ALA A 53 3.56 7.47 -9.60
CA ALA A 53 2.16 7.84 -9.68
C ALA A 53 1.85 9.12 -8.88
N LEU A 54 2.45 9.31 -7.70
CA LEU A 54 2.31 10.55 -6.92
C LEU A 54 2.88 11.76 -7.66
N ILE A 55 4.03 11.60 -8.32
CA ILE A 55 4.64 12.68 -9.11
C ILE A 55 3.77 13.01 -10.32
N LEU A 56 3.38 11.99 -11.10
CA LEU A 56 2.56 12.14 -12.30
C LEU A 56 1.19 12.78 -12.00
N SER A 57 0.53 12.32 -10.94
CA SER A 57 -0.75 12.86 -10.49
C SER A 57 -0.65 14.29 -9.98
N SER A 58 0.48 14.70 -9.41
CA SER A 58 0.71 16.09 -8.99
C SER A 58 0.91 17.01 -10.19
N ILE A 59 1.53 16.54 -11.28
CA ILE A 59 1.74 17.33 -12.50
C ILE A 59 0.43 17.53 -13.27
N HIS A 60 -0.38 16.47 -13.43
CA HIS A 60 -1.63 16.51 -14.21
C HIS A 60 -2.92 16.58 -13.37
N GLN A 61 -2.79 16.84 -12.06
CA GLN A 61 -3.91 16.97 -11.11
C GLN A 61 -4.88 15.77 -11.11
N ASN A 62 -4.36 14.54 -11.23
CA ASN A 62 -5.19 13.33 -11.20
C ASN A 62 -5.39 12.84 -9.75
N THR A 63 -6.50 13.24 -9.14
CA THR A 63 -6.84 12.89 -7.75
C THR A 63 -6.92 11.38 -7.52
N PHE A 64 -7.44 10.60 -8.48
CA PHE A 64 -7.56 9.15 -8.35
C PHE A 64 -6.18 8.48 -8.25
N LEU A 65 -5.32 8.78 -9.22
CA LEU A 65 -3.95 8.24 -9.28
C LEU A 65 -3.14 8.64 -8.04
N PHE A 66 -3.37 9.85 -7.51
CA PHE A 66 -2.73 10.31 -6.27
C PHE A 66 -3.12 9.44 -5.06
N ILE A 67 -4.42 9.20 -4.87
CA ILE A 67 -4.94 8.39 -3.75
C ILE A 67 -4.43 6.96 -3.85
N VAL A 68 -4.54 6.34 -5.03
CA VAL A 68 -4.09 4.96 -5.27
C VAL A 68 -2.58 4.84 -5.08
N GLY A 69 -1.80 5.86 -5.44
CA GLY A 69 -0.37 5.93 -5.19
C GLY A 69 -0.04 5.90 -3.69
N ILE A 70 -0.67 6.76 -2.88
CA ILE A 70 -0.46 6.78 -1.42
C ILE A 70 -0.86 5.43 -0.82
N PHE A 71 -2.03 4.93 -1.22
CA PHE A 71 -2.58 3.69 -0.70
C PHE A 71 -1.69 2.49 -1.04
N SER A 72 -1.17 2.42 -2.26
CA SER A 72 -0.24 1.37 -2.71
C SER A 72 1.08 1.41 -1.96
N ILE A 73 1.65 2.61 -1.74
CA ILE A 73 2.87 2.77 -0.92
C ILE A 73 2.63 2.25 0.49
N TYR A 74 1.51 2.64 1.10
CA TYR A 74 1.13 2.18 2.43
C TYR A 74 1.00 0.65 2.48
N LEU A 75 0.18 0.06 1.61
CA LEU A 75 -0.09 -1.38 1.62
C LEU A 75 1.17 -2.21 1.36
N ILE A 76 1.89 -1.93 0.26
CA ILE A 76 3.07 -2.72 -0.11
C ILE A 76 4.22 -2.49 0.88
N GLY A 77 4.44 -1.24 1.30
CA GLY A 77 5.48 -0.90 2.25
C GLY A 77 5.28 -1.61 3.57
N THR A 78 4.12 -1.42 4.20
CA THR A 78 3.83 -2.07 5.49
C THR A 78 3.66 -3.58 5.35
N GLY A 79 3.00 -4.07 4.30
CA GLY A 79 2.85 -5.50 4.02
C GLY A 79 4.19 -6.23 3.95
N THR A 80 5.19 -5.64 3.29
CA THR A 80 6.56 -6.17 3.26
C THR A 80 7.21 -6.15 4.64
N ARG A 81 7.01 -5.07 5.41
CA ARG A 81 7.56 -4.93 6.76
C ARG A 81 6.98 -5.93 7.76
N TYR A 82 5.73 -6.34 7.61
CA TYR A 82 5.09 -7.32 8.52
C TYR A 82 5.80 -8.68 8.58
N ILE A 83 6.51 -9.10 7.53
CA ILE A 83 7.36 -10.30 7.59
C ILE A 83 8.47 -10.13 8.65
N SER A 84 9.07 -8.94 8.73
CA SER A 84 10.11 -8.61 9.72
C SER A 84 9.55 -8.41 11.12
N LEU A 85 8.24 -8.16 11.25
CA LEU A 85 7.56 -7.95 12.52
C LEU A 85 6.93 -9.24 13.06
N LYS A 86 7.26 -10.40 12.48
CA LYS A 86 6.83 -11.70 12.98
C LYS A 86 7.20 -11.86 14.46
N LEU A 87 6.21 -12.17 15.29
CA LEU A 87 6.43 -12.47 16.71
C LEU A 87 7.28 -13.73 16.85
N GLN A 88 8.32 -13.65 17.69
CA GLN A 88 9.15 -14.78 18.09
C GLN A 88 8.93 -15.05 19.59
N GLY A 89 8.24 -16.15 19.89
CA GLY A 89 7.84 -16.49 21.26
C GLY A 89 6.83 -15.48 21.84
N ASN A 90 7.06 -15.04 23.08
CA ASN A 90 6.25 -14.05 23.78
C ASN A 90 6.74 -12.60 23.56
N SER A 91 7.66 -12.38 22.63
CA SER A 91 8.25 -11.07 22.37
C SER A 91 7.26 -10.14 21.65
N ALA A 92 7.22 -8.87 22.02
CA ALA A 92 6.49 -7.84 21.29
C ALA A 92 7.08 -7.58 19.90
N ALA A 93 6.25 -7.12 18.96
CA ALA A 93 6.72 -6.62 17.68
C ALA A 93 7.67 -5.43 17.89
N LYS A 94 8.73 -5.35 17.08
CA LYS A 94 9.73 -4.27 17.15
C LYS A 94 9.65 -3.39 15.89
N PRO A 95 8.64 -2.50 15.79
CA PRO A 95 8.51 -1.59 14.65
C PRO A 95 9.70 -0.63 14.56
N LYS A 96 10.18 -0.39 13.35
CA LYS A 96 11.21 0.60 13.03
C LYS A 96 10.57 1.97 12.75
N LEU A 97 11.39 3.02 12.67
CA LEU A 97 10.95 4.37 12.28
C LEU A 97 10.16 4.38 10.96
N LEU A 98 10.57 3.57 9.98
CA LEU A 98 9.86 3.44 8.71
C LEU A 98 8.41 2.91 8.88
N ASP A 99 8.20 2.00 9.82
CA ASP A 99 6.87 1.41 10.08
C ASP A 99 5.91 2.47 10.63
N TRP A 100 6.41 3.30 11.55
CA TRP A 100 5.69 4.46 12.06
C TRP A 100 5.46 5.53 10.99
N PHE A 101 6.46 5.82 10.17
CA PHE A 101 6.34 6.79 9.08
C PHE A 101 5.23 6.40 8.10
N LEU A 102 5.19 5.14 7.65
CA LEU A 102 4.14 4.62 6.76
C LEU A 102 2.75 4.65 7.41
N THR A 103 2.68 4.34 8.70
CA THR A 103 1.41 4.32 9.45
C THR A 103 0.88 5.74 9.67
N ILE A 104 1.74 6.68 10.05
CA ILE A 104 1.38 8.08 10.30
C ILE A 104 1.03 8.79 8.98
N SER A 105 1.76 8.53 7.90
CA SER A 105 1.44 9.11 6.58
C SER A 105 0.07 8.64 6.10
N MET A 106 -0.27 7.35 6.27
CA MET A 106 -1.59 6.83 5.95
C MET A 106 -2.68 7.36 6.89
N LEU A 107 -2.38 7.59 8.18
CA LEU A 107 -3.32 8.21 9.12
C LEU A 107 -3.72 9.61 8.63
N ILE A 108 -2.74 10.44 8.31
CA ILE A 108 -2.96 11.80 7.81
C ILE A 108 -3.72 11.75 6.47
N ALA A 109 -3.26 10.92 5.53
CA ALA A 109 -3.92 10.77 4.24
C ALA A 109 -5.36 10.26 4.38
N GLY A 110 -5.61 9.28 5.25
CA GLY A 110 -6.94 8.71 5.48
C GLY A 110 -7.93 9.71 6.05
N ILE A 111 -7.50 10.56 6.99
CA ILE A 111 -8.31 11.66 7.52
C ILE A 111 -8.62 12.67 6.39
N LEU A 112 -7.60 13.07 5.62
CA LEU A 112 -7.76 14.03 4.52
C LEU A 112 -8.67 13.50 3.41
N PHE A 113 -8.54 12.22 3.03
CA PHE A 113 -9.38 11.58 2.02
C PHE A 113 -10.82 11.49 2.48
N THR A 114 -11.06 11.09 3.74
CA THR A 114 -12.40 11.01 4.30
C THR A 114 -13.05 12.39 4.35
N TYR A 115 -12.34 13.41 4.84
CA TYR A 115 -12.83 14.79 4.90
C TYR A 115 -13.14 15.36 3.51
N LYS A 116 -12.19 15.27 2.56
CA LYS A 116 -12.40 15.74 1.18
C LYS A 116 -13.51 14.97 0.48
N GLY A 117 -13.62 13.67 0.75
CA GLY A 117 -14.67 12.83 0.20
C GLY A 117 -16.06 13.24 0.69
N LEU A 118 -16.22 13.51 1.99
CA LEU A 118 -17.47 14.04 2.55
C LEU A 118 -17.85 15.39 1.93
N LEU A 119 -16.89 16.31 1.80
CA LEU A 119 -17.12 17.60 1.15
C LEU A 119 -17.52 17.43 -0.33
N SER A 120 -16.89 16.49 -1.03
CA SER A 120 -17.21 16.18 -2.42
C SER A 120 -18.63 15.63 -2.57
N VAL A 121 -19.05 14.71 -1.70
CA VAL A 121 -20.42 14.17 -1.71
C VAL A 121 -21.44 15.26 -1.38
N TYR A 122 -21.15 16.14 -0.41
CA TYR A 122 -22.01 17.28 -0.08
C TYR A 122 -22.21 18.21 -1.29
N ASN A 123 -21.16 18.41 -2.09
CA ASN A 123 -21.23 19.17 -3.34
C ASN A 123 -21.76 18.37 -4.54
N SER A 124 -22.51 17.28 -4.30
CA SER A 124 -23.11 16.41 -5.33
C SER A 124 -22.10 15.76 -6.30
N ASN A 125 -20.83 15.60 -5.88
CA ASN A 125 -19.81 14.89 -6.64
C ASN A 125 -19.59 13.48 -6.09
N ASN A 126 -20.12 12.49 -6.83
CA ASN A 126 -20.07 11.06 -6.51
C ASN A 126 -18.65 10.49 -6.38
N PHE A 127 -17.63 11.14 -6.96
CA PHE A 127 -16.24 10.73 -6.76
C PHE A 127 -15.81 10.78 -5.29
N GLY A 128 -16.52 11.56 -4.46
CA GLY A 128 -16.32 11.60 -3.01
C GLY A 128 -16.48 10.24 -2.33
N ILE A 129 -17.30 9.34 -2.87
CA ILE A 129 -17.49 7.98 -2.36
C ILE A 129 -16.18 7.18 -2.44
N VAL A 130 -15.42 7.34 -3.53
CA VAL A 130 -14.12 6.68 -3.72
C VAL A 130 -13.14 7.16 -2.65
N LEU A 131 -13.05 8.48 -2.46
CA LEU A 131 -12.22 9.11 -1.44
C LEU A 131 -12.53 8.60 -0.02
N ILE A 132 -13.82 8.56 0.35
CA ILE A 132 -14.25 8.03 1.65
C ILE A 132 -13.86 6.56 1.79
N THR A 133 -14.07 5.75 0.76
CA THR A 133 -13.77 4.31 0.79
C THR A 133 -12.29 4.05 1.02
N PHE A 134 -11.40 4.68 0.24
CA PHE A 134 -9.95 4.56 0.44
C PHE A 134 -9.50 5.12 1.79
N GLY A 135 -10.11 6.22 2.25
CA GLY A 135 -9.86 6.82 3.55
C GLY A 135 -10.17 5.85 4.70
N LEU A 136 -11.38 5.30 4.73
CA LEU A 136 -11.83 4.38 5.78
C LEU A 136 -11.04 3.06 5.78
N ILE A 137 -10.78 2.47 4.62
CA ILE A 137 -9.96 1.25 4.55
C ILE A 137 -8.55 1.54 5.05
N GLY A 138 -7.95 2.66 4.68
CA GLY A 138 -6.64 3.09 5.16
C GLY A 138 -6.58 3.27 6.66
N LEU A 139 -7.57 3.97 7.23
CA LEU A 139 -7.68 4.19 8.68
C LEU A 139 -7.88 2.86 9.44
N SER A 140 -8.64 1.92 8.87
CA SER A 140 -8.77 0.58 9.44
C SER A 140 -7.42 -0.16 9.49
N GLY A 141 -6.58 0.03 8.47
CA GLY A 141 -5.22 -0.52 8.42
C GLY A 141 -4.32 0.11 9.48
N VAL A 142 -4.37 1.43 9.63
CA VAL A 142 -3.63 2.19 10.64
C VAL A 142 -4.00 1.72 12.05
N TRP A 143 -5.29 1.49 12.31
CA TRP A 143 -5.74 0.95 13.59
C TRP A 143 -5.14 -0.44 13.88
N GLN A 144 -5.10 -1.32 12.88
CA GLN A 144 -4.45 -2.63 12.98
C GLN A 144 -2.94 -2.48 13.28
N ASP A 145 -2.26 -1.54 12.61
CA ASP A 145 -0.83 -1.28 12.83
C ASP A 145 -0.54 -0.82 14.25
N ILE A 146 -1.28 0.18 14.75
CA ILE A 146 -1.08 0.72 16.09
C ILE A 146 -1.32 -0.37 17.15
N ARG A 147 -2.37 -1.19 16.99
CA ARG A 147 -2.64 -2.30 17.92
C ARG A 147 -1.53 -3.34 17.90
N TYR A 148 -1.03 -3.70 16.72
CA TYR A 148 0.04 -4.67 16.59
C TYR A 148 1.37 -4.14 17.13
N TYR A 149 1.72 -2.88 16.83
CA TYR A 149 2.95 -2.22 17.27
C TYR A 149 3.00 -2.01 18.78
N LYS A 150 1.84 -1.77 19.42
CA LYS A 150 1.72 -1.67 20.89
C LYS A 150 1.64 -3.03 21.60
N GLY A 151 1.73 -4.15 20.88
CA GLY A 151 1.64 -5.49 21.47
C GLY A 151 0.26 -5.88 21.97
N LEU A 152 -0.80 -5.16 21.55
CA LEU A 152 -2.19 -5.47 21.90
C LEU A 152 -2.76 -6.65 21.11
N GLU A 153 -2.05 -7.08 20.06
CA GLU A 153 -2.41 -8.20 19.22
C GLU A 153 -1.37 -9.32 19.40
N LYS A 154 -1.84 -10.48 19.88
CA LYS A 154 -0.98 -11.60 20.30
C LYS A 154 -1.09 -12.82 19.38
N SER A 155 -1.95 -12.77 18.37
CA SER A 155 -2.10 -13.89 17.43
C SER A 155 -0.80 -14.14 16.67
N LYS A 156 -0.23 -15.35 16.83
CA LYS A 156 1.03 -15.77 16.18
C LYS A 156 1.02 -15.64 14.65
N MET A 157 -0.15 -15.70 14.02
CA MET A 157 -0.33 -15.60 12.57
C MET A 157 -0.88 -14.24 12.10
N HIS A 158 -1.01 -13.26 13.00
CA HIS A 158 -1.54 -11.95 12.63
C HIS A 158 -0.68 -11.29 11.54
N TRP A 159 0.65 -11.30 11.71
CA TRP A 159 1.58 -10.76 10.73
C TRP A 159 1.42 -11.37 9.32
N LEU A 160 1.13 -12.67 9.24
CA LEU A 160 0.98 -13.36 7.97
C LEU A 160 -0.34 -12.97 7.29
N ARG A 161 -1.42 -12.86 8.06
CA ARG A 161 -2.72 -12.39 7.52
C ARG A 161 -2.62 -10.96 7.01
N ILE A 162 -1.97 -10.06 7.76
CA ILE A 162 -1.76 -8.68 7.32
C ILE A 162 -0.83 -8.62 6.09
N HIS A 163 0.25 -9.39 6.09
CA HIS A 163 1.13 -9.49 4.92
C HIS A 163 0.34 -9.89 3.67
N ILE A 164 -0.39 -11.01 3.71
CA ILE A 164 -1.18 -11.48 2.56
C ILE A 164 -2.21 -10.43 2.15
N GLY A 165 -3.02 -9.92 3.09
CA GLY A 165 -4.07 -8.95 2.81
C GLY A 165 -3.55 -7.68 2.15
N ARG A 166 -2.42 -7.13 2.63
CA ARG A 166 -1.84 -5.90 2.08
C ARG A 166 -1.14 -6.13 0.74
N MET A 167 -0.42 -7.24 0.59
CA MET A 167 0.22 -7.56 -0.69
C MET A 167 -0.81 -7.82 -1.80
N THR A 168 -1.89 -8.55 -1.49
CA THR A 168 -3.00 -8.75 -2.42
C THR A 168 -3.76 -7.46 -2.69
N GLY A 169 -4.03 -6.64 -1.67
CA GLY A 169 -4.69 -5.35 -1.85
C GLY A 169 -3.89 -4.39 -2.74
N GLY A 170 -2.57 -4.28 -2.53
CA GLY A 170 -1.70 -3.47 -3.38
C GLY A 170 -1.54 -4.02 -4.80
N TYR A 171 -1.62 -5.34 -4.98
CA TYR A 171 -1.69 -5.95 -6.31
C TYR A 171 -3.00 -5.60 -7.05
N ILE A 172 -4.15 -5.66 -6.37
CA ILE A 172 -5.44 -5.27 -6.95
C ILE A 172 -5.45 -3.79 -7.33
N ALA A 173 -4.86 -2.93 -6.48
CA ALA A 173 -4.76 -1.49 -6.74
C ALA A 173 -3.99 -1.14 -8.02
N ALA A 174 -3.17 -2.04 -8.55
CA ALA A 174 -2.44 -1.82 -9.79
C ALA A 174 -3.26 -2.10 -11.06
N PHE A 175 -4.47 -2.66 -10.95
CA PHE A 175 -5.40 -2.83 -12.08
C PHE A 175 -6.30 -1.62 -12.34
N SER A 176 -6.29 -0.63 -11.46
CA SER A 176 -7.10 0.58 -11.54
C SER A 176 -6.28 1.79 -11.92
#